data_AF-A0A7J7V356-F1
#
_entry.id   AF-A0A7J7V356-F1
#
_cell.length_a   1.000
_cell.length_b   1.000
_cell.length_c   1.000
_cell.angle_alpha   90.00
_cell.angle_beta   90.00
_cell.angle_gamma   90.00
#
_symmetry.space_group_name_H-M   'P 1'
#
loop_
_entity.id
_entity.type
_entity.pdbx_description
1 polymer ?
#
loop_
_entity_poly.entity_id
_entity_poly.type
_entity_poly.pdbx_seq_one_letter_code
_entity_poly.pdbx_strand_id
1 'polypeptide(L)'
;MNTVLVLVLQLGRFTAQDKAVVGTLRTIFGKDVMEYMIVLFTRKEDLGAEDIRDYCKNTDNTVLKETIKKCGWRVCAFNNKETGQAMEDQVTDLLKMANELIRKRKKHRFFCDENDSKITKDAQERKYPGKEFLKQVKSFF
;
A
#
# COMPACT_ATOMS: atom_id res chain seq x y z
N MET A 1 7.31 -13.50 2.77
CA MET A 1 6.93 -12.61 1.64
C MET A 1 7.92 -11.44 1.58
N ASN A 2 8.61 -11.24 0.45
CA ASN A 2 9.43 -10.04 0.17
C ASN A 2 8.67 -9.12 -0.79
N THR A 3 7.38 -8.94 -0.55
CA THR A 3 6.47 -8.29 -1.50
C THR A 3 5.95 -7.01 -0.87
N VAL A 4 5.97 -5.95 -1.65
CA VAL A 4 5.35 -4.67 -1.34
C VAL A 4 4.21 -4.47 -2.34
N LEU A 5 3.05 -4.08 -1.83
CA LEU A 5 1.90 -3.72 -2.64
C LEU A 5 1.76 -2.20 -2.64
N VAL A 6 1.45 -1.62 -3.79
CA VAL A 6 1.21 -0.17 -3.91
C VAL A 6 -0.25 0.03 -4.24
N LEU A 7 -0.99 0.70 -3.36
CA LEU A 7 -2.36 1.14 -3.60
C LEU A 7 -2.30 2.55 -4.18
N VAL A 8 -2.63 2.66 -5.46
CA VAL A 8 -2.63 3.95 -6.17
C VAL A 8 -4.02 4.59 -6.03
N LEU A 9 -4.06 5.79 -5.47
CA LEU A 9 -5.27 6.60 -5.31
C LEU A 9 -5.05 7.96 -5.99
N GLN A 10 -6.12 8.66 -6.36
CA GLN A 10 -6.01 10.05 -6.79
C GLN A 10 -6.18 10.98 -5.60
N LEU A 11 -5.35 12.02 -5.47
CA LEU A 11 -5.51 13.02 -4.41
C LEU A 11 -6.91 13.65 -4.44
N GLY A 12 -7.49 13.87 -3.26
CA GLY A 12 -8.86 14.37 -3.10
C GLY A 12 -9.96 13.38 -3.48
N ARG A 13 -9.65 12.17 -3.99
CA ARG A 13 -10.66 11.20 -4.42
C ARG A 13 -10.42 9.82 -3.80
N PHE A 14 -11.25 9.50 -2.82
CA PHE A 14 -11.36 8.15 -2.26
C PHE A 14 -12.81 7.70 -2.30
N THR A 15 -13.11 6.87 -3.29
CA THR A 15 -14.45 6.50 -3.74
C THR A 15 -14.95 5.20 -3.12
N ALA A 16 -16.21 4.86 -3.39
CA ALA A 16 -16.76 3.55 -3.02
C ALA A 16 -16.01 2.38 -3.71
N GLN A 17 -15.52 2.58 -4.94
CA GLN A 17 -14.74 1.58 -5.66
C GLN A 17 -13.40 1.32 -4.97
N ASP A 18 -12.70 2.38 -4.52
CA ASP A 18 -11.45 2.24 -3.78
C ASP A 18 -11.65 1.46 -2.47
N LYS A 19 -12.74 1.74 -1.75
CA LYS A 19 -13.13 0.99 -0.55
C LYS A 19 -13.39 -0.48 -0.85
N ALA A 20 -14.07 -0.78 -1.96
CA ALA A 20 -14.34 -2.15 -2.39
C ALA A 20 -13.04 -2.89 -2.73
N VAL A 21 -12.10 -2.27 -3.43
CA VAL A 21 -10.78 -2.86 -3.75
C VAL A 21 -10.00 -3.17 -2.48
N VAL A 22 -9.94 -2.24 -1.52
CA VAL A 22 -9.30 -2.47 -0.21
C VAL A 22 -9.98 -3.62 0.55
N GLY A 23 -11.32 -3.68 0.50
CA GLY A 23 -12.08 -4.79 1.06
C GLY A 23 -11.70 -6.14 0.44
N THR A 24 -11.70 -6.22 -0.89
CA THR A 24 -11.34 -7.43 -1.65
C THR A 24 -9.92 -7.88 -1.36
N LEU A 25 -8.95 -6.96 -1.31
CA LEU A 25 -7.58 -7.27 -0.95
C LEU A 25 -7.48 -7.94 0.43
N ARG A 26 -8.21 -7.41 1.43
CA ARG A 26 -8.26 -7.99 2.78
C ARG A 26 -8.94 -9.36 2.82
N THR A 27 -9.95 -9.58 1.98
CA THR A 27 -10.63 -10.88 1.86
C THR A 27 -9.71 -11.94 1.26
N ILE A 28 -8.96 -11.60 0.21
CA ILE A 28 -8.09 -12.53 -0.50
C ILE A 28 -6.82 -12.85 0.32
N PHE A 29 -6.15 -11.81 0.82
CA PHE A 29 -4.82 -11.92 1.42
C PHE A 29 -4.82 -11.89 2.95
N GLY A 30 -5.98 -11.74 3.58
CA GLY A 30 -6.10 -11.52 5.03
C GLY A 30 -5.92 -10.05 5.42
N LYS A 31 -6.30 -9.70 6.65
CA LYS A 31 -6.25 -8.32 7.15
C LYS A 31 -4.81 -7.77 7.20
N ASP A 32 -3.83 -8.64 7.39
CA ASP A 32 -2.41 -8.28 7.51
C ASP A 32 -1.81 -7.81 6.19
N VAL A 33 -2.50 -7.97 5.05
CA VAL A 33 -2.04 -7.45 3.75
C VAL A 33 -1.73 -5.94 3.79
N MET A 34 -2.49 -5.20 4.61
CA MET A 34 -2.30 -3.75 4.79
C MET A 34 -0.91 -3.43 5.35
N GLU A 35 -0.33 -4.35 6.11
CA GLU A 35 1.01 -4.22 6.66
C GLU A 35 2.12 -4.28 5.61
N TYR A 36 1.80 -4.76 4.39
CA TYR A 36 2.70 -4.85 3.24
C TYR A 36 2.41 -3.78 2.18
N MET A 37 1.48 -2.86 2.46
CA MET A 37 1.02 -1.85 1.51
C MET A 37 1.67 -0.48 1.75
N ILE A 38 1.92 0.22 0.65
CA ILE A 38 2.21 1.66 0.57
C ILE A 38 1.02 2.30 -0.18
N VAL A 39 0.52 3.44 0.30
CA VAL A 39 -0.49 4.22 -0.41
C VAL A 39 0.21 5.31 -1.23
N LEU A 40 -0.01 5.33 -2.54
CA LEU A 40 0.54 6.32 -3.45
C LEU A 40 -0.59 7.20 -3.97
N PHE A 41 -0.52 8.49 -3.68
CA PHE A 41 -1.45 9.47 -4.25
C PHE A 41 -0.91 10.01 -5.57
N THR A 42 -1.72 9.98 -6.61
CA THR A 42 -1.45 10.69 -7.88
C THR A 42 -2.01 12.10 -7.82
N ARG A 43 -1.59 12.95 -8.75
CA ARG A 43 -1.89 14.39 -8.79
C ARG A 43 -1.32 15.16 -7.58
N LYS A 44 -0.04 14.92 -7.26
CA LYS A 44 0.68 15.67 -6.22
C LYS A 44 0.62 17.18 -6.44
N GLU A 45 0.50 17.66 -7.68
CA GLU A 45 0.41 19.09 -7.97
C GLU A 45 -0.78 19.79 -7.29
N ASP A 46 -1.87 19.08 -6.95
CA ASP A 46 -3.00 19.72 -6.24
C ASP A 46 -2.78 19.85 -4.74
N LEU A 47 -1.73 19.22 -4.20
CA LEU A 47 -1.34 19.35 -2.80
C LEU A 47 -0.75 20.74 -2.50
N GLY A 48 -0.28 21.44 -3.54
CA GLY A 48 0.42 22.71 -3.40
C GLY A 48 1.69 22.55 -2.55
N ALA A 49 1.79 23.33 -1.48
CA ALA A 49 2.92 23.31 -0.55
C ALA A 49 2.71 22.38 0.67
N GLU A 50 1.54 21.72 0.79
CA GLU A 50 1.24 20.84 1.92
C GLU A 50 2.06 19.54 1.85
N ASP A 51 2.45 18.97 3.00
CA ASP A 51 3.03 17.63 3.04
C ASP A 51 1.94 16.55 2.95
N ILE A 52 2.21 15.47 2.22
CA ILE A 52 1.22 14.42 2.01
C ILE A 52 0.79 13.74 3.32
N ARG A 53 1.67 13.64 4.32
CA ARG A 53 1.31 13.05 5.61
C ARG A 53 0.38 13.97 6.37
N ASP A 54 0.54 15.28 6.27
CA ASP A 54 -0.32 16.24 6.96
C ASP A 54 -1.70 16.27 6.31
N TYR A 55 -1.79 16.26 4.98
CA TYR A 55 -3.06 16.03 4.27
C TYR A 55 -3.78 14.76 4.77
N CYS A 56 -3.05 13.64 4.89
CA CYS A 56 -3.61 12.37 5.35
C CYS A 56 -4.03 12.39 6.83
N LYS A 57 -3.33 13.14 7.68
CA LYS A 57 -3.69 13.32 9.10
C LYS A 57 -4.87 14.28 9.27
N ASN A 58 -5.04 15.24 8.38
CA ASN A 58 -6.05 16.29 8.49
C ASN A 58 -7.33 15.99 7.70
N THR A 59 -7.34 14.99 6.82
CA THR A 59 -8.56 14.61 6.08
C THR A 59 -9.72 14.22 7.00
N ASP A 60 -10.92 14.71 6.63
CA ASP A 60 -12.21 14.33 7.23
C ASP A 60 -12.71 12.96 6.74
N ASN A 61 -12.08 12.40 5.70
CA ASN A 61 -12.41 11.06 5.22
C ASN A 61 -11.85 10.00 6.18
N THR A 62 -12.64 9.67 7.20
CA THR A 62 -12.27 8.72 8.26
C THR A 62 -11.86 7.35 7.71
N VAL A 63 -12.53 6.86 6.67
CA VAL A 63 -12.22 5.56 6.04
C VAL A 63 -10.84 5.60 5.35
N LEU A 64 -10.52 6.68 4.66
CA LEU A 64 -9.20 6.87 4.06
C LEU A 64 -8.12 6.93 5.13
N LYS A 65 -8.33 7.75 6.17
CA LYS A 65 -7.41 7.89 7.30
C LYS A 65 -7.16 6.55 8.00
N GLU A 66 -8.20 5.76 8.25
CA GLU A 66 -8.05 4.41 8.80
C GLU A 66 -7.30 3.45 7.88
N THR A 67 -7.55 3.52 6.57
CA THR A 67 -6.85 2.71 5.57
C THR A 67 -5.35 3.00 5.61
N ILE A 68 -4.97 4.28 5.64
CA ILE A 68 -3.58 4.71 5.74
C ILE A 68 -2.94 4.31 7.08
N LYS A 69 -3.69 4.44 8.18
CA LYS A 69 -3.23 4.00 9.50
C LYS A 69 -2.93 2.50 9.52
N LYS A 70 -3.77 1.66 8.90
CA LYS A 70 -3.55 0.21 8.74
C LYS A 70 -2.35 -0.07 7.83
N CYS A 71 -2.08 0.80 6.85
CA CYS A 71 -0.84 0.85 6.10
C CYS A 71 0.34 1.47 6.88
N GLY A 72 0.26 1.59 8.21
CA GLY A 72 1.33 2.11 9.06
C GLY A 72 1.87 3.48 8.63
N TRP A 73 0.99 4.35 8.11
CA TRP A 73 1.34 5.70 7.62
C TRP A 73 2.36 5.72 6.48
N ARG A 74 2.50 4.62 5.75
CA ARG A 74 3.33 4.54 4.53
C ARG A 74 2.57 5.18 3.37
N VAL A 75 2.80 6.48 3.18
CA VAL A 75 2.19 7.29 2.12
C VAL A 75 3.26 8.04 1.32
N CYS A 76 3.06 8.15 0.02
CA CYS A 76 3.79 9.06 -0.85
C CYS A 76 2.84 9.70 -1.88
N ALA A 77 3.29 10.78 -2.53
CA ALA A 77 2.53 11.46 -3.57
C ALA A 77 3.39 11.62 -4.83
N PHE A 78 2.76 11.45 -5.99
CA PHE A 78 3.36 11.50 -7.31
C PHE A 78 2.65 12.55 -8.18
N ASN A 79 3.45 13.42 -8.81
CA ASN A 79 3.04 14.15 -10.00
C ASN A 79 3.59 13.37 -11.20
N ASN A 80 2.71 12.62 -11.89
CA ASN A 80 3.10 11.77 -13.02
C ASN A 80 3.50 12.55 -14.28
N LYS A 81 3.42 13.89 -14.25
CA LYS A 81 3.90 14.77 -15.33
C LYS A 81 5.34 15.23 -15.12
N GLU A 82 5.92 14.99 -13.94
CA GLU A 82 7.31 15.37 -13.65
C GLU A 82 8.28 14.57 -14.50
N THR A 83 9.41 15.20 -14.85
CA THR A 83 10.49 14.60 -15.62
C THR A 83 11.85 14.96 -15.01
N GLY A 84 12.92 14.29 -15.45
CA GLY A 84 14.27 14.53 -14.96
C GLY A 84 14.40 14.30 -13.44
N GLN A 85 15.15 15.17 -12.76
CA GLN A 85 15.48 15.01 -11.34
C GLN A 85 14.23 14.90 -10.45
N ALA A 86 13.20 15.72 -10.71
CA ALA A 86 11.97 15.70 -9.91
C ALA A 86 11.22 14.36 -10.01
N MET A 87 11.26 13.71 -11.18
CA MET A 87 10.72 12.35 -11.35
C MET A 87 11.57 11.33 -10.58
N GLU A 88 12.90 11.41 -10.72
CA GLU A 88 13.84 10.49 -10.06
C GLU A 88 13.75 10.57 -8.53
N ASP A 89 13.56 11.77 -7.96
CA ASP A 89 13.42 11.97 -6.52
C ASP A 89 12.16 11.26 -5.97
N GLN A 90 11.03 11.39 -6.66
CA GLN A 90 9.78 10.73 -6.27
C GLN A 90 9.88 9.20 -6.34
N VAL A 91 10.51 8.67 -7.39
CA VAL A 91 10.80 7.24 -7.53
C VAL A 91 11.72 6.76 -6.41
N THR A 92 12.77 7.54 -6.12
CA THR A 92 13.74 7.23 -5.07
C THR A 92 13.06 7.13 -3.70
N ASP A 93 12.15 8.06 -3.36
CA ASP A 93 11.46 8.04 -2.08
C ASP A 93 10.50 6.85 -1.93
N LEU A 94 9.80 6.46 -3.00
CA LEU A 94 9.00 5.24 -3.02
C LEU A 94 9.88 3.99 -2.77
N LEU A 95 11.02 3.90 -3.46
CA LEU A 95 11.94 2.76 -3.32
C LEU A 95 12.57 2.69 -1.92
N LYS A 96 12.93 3.84 -1.32
CA LYS A 96 13.38 3.90 0.09
C LYS A 96 12.31 3.33 1.02
N MET A 97 11.07 3.77 0.89
CA MET A 97 9.96 3.29 1.72
C MET A 97 9.71 1.79 1.55
N ALA A 98 9.74 1.29 0.31
CA ALA A 98 9.60 -0.14 0.02
C ALA A 98 10.74 -0.96 0.64
N ASN A 99 11.98 -0.49 0.52
CA ASN A 99 13.16 -1.13 1.08
C ASN A 99 13.13 -1.18 2.61
N GLU A 100 12.68 -0.11 3.26
CA GLU A 100 12.49 -0.09 4.71
C GLU A 100 11.43 -1.09 5.17
N LEU A 101 10.31 -1.16 4.45
CA LEU A 101 9.25 -2.12 4.74
C LEU A 101 9.78 -3.57 4.65
N ILE A 102 10.49 -3.91 3.56
CA ILE A 102 11.09 -5.23 3.39
C ILE A 102 12.08 -5.53 4.53
N ARG A 103 12.93 -4.58 4.90
CA ARG A 103 13.91 -4.74 5.99
C ARG A 103 13.24 -4.99 7.34
N LYS A 104 12.24 -4.19 7.71
CA LYS A 104 11.49 -4.34 8.96
C LYS A 104 10.84 -5.72 9.07
N ARG A 105 10.28 -6.23 7.96
CA ARG A 105 9.64 -7.55 7.93
C ARG A 105 10.61 -8.71 7.98
N LYS A 106 11.79 -8.57 7.36
CA LYS A 106 12.86 -9.57 7.52
C LYS A 106 13.26 -9.69 8.98
N LYS A 107 13.54 -8.56 9.66
CA LYS A 107 13.87 -8.55 11.09
C LYS A 107 12.78 -9.21 11.93
N HIS A 108 11.51 -8.83 11.76
CA HIS A 108 10.40 -9.42 12.50
C HIS A 108 10.29 -10.95 12.33
N ARG A 109 10.61 -11.48 11.15
CA ARG A 109 10.63 -12.94 10.95
C ARG A 109 11.70 -13.63 11.78
N PHE A 110 12.91 -13.06 11.85
CA PHE A 110 13.99 -13.63 12.67
C PHE A 110 13.67 -13.60 14.17
N PHE A 111 12.98 -12.57 14.66
CA PHE A 111 12.57 -12.49 16.08
C PHE A 111 11.39 -13.41 16.43
N CYS A 112 10.52 -13.75 15.47
CA CYS A 112 9.40 -14.68 15.71
C CYS A 112 9.79 -16.16 15.57
N ASP A 113 10.95 -16.47 14.97
CA ASP A 113 11.40 -17.86 14.72
C ASP A 113 11.94 -18.56 15.98
N GLU A 114 12.21 -17.83 17.07
CA GLU A 114 12.70 -18.44 18.33
C GLU A 114 11.60 -19.15 19.13
N ASN A 115 10.32 -18.97 18.80
CA ASN A 115 9.19 -19.61 19.50
C ASN A 115 7.98 -19.88 18.57
N ASP A 116 8.12 -20.65 17.50
CA ASP A 116 6.94 -21.38 16.97
C ASP A 116 7.30 -22.53 16.01
N SER A 117 7.66 -23.68 16.59
CA SER A 117 7.55 -24.96 15.89
C SER A 117 6.07 -25.39 15.93
N LYS A 118 5.26 -25.00 14.94
CA LYS A 118 4.02 -25.67 14.44
C LYS A 118 3.02 -24.73 13.73
N ILE A 119 3.40 -23.92 12.75
CA ILE A 119 2.40 -23.40 11.78
C ILE A 119 2.99 -23.37 10.36
N THR A 120 3.30 -24.55 9.83
CA THR A 120 3.63 -24.72 8.41
C THR A 120 2.94 -25.97 7.91
N LYS A 121 1.79 -25.79 7.22
CA LYS A 121 1.38 -26.60 6.06
C LYS A 121 0.11 -26.13 5.32
N ASP A 122 -0.76 -25.31 5.90
CA ASP A 122 -2.06 -25.02 5.25
C ASP A 122 -2.07 -23.82 4.26
N ALA A 123 -0.94 -23.12 4.09
CA ALA A 123 -0.88 -21.92 3.23
C ALA A 123 -0.49 -22.21 1.76
N GLN A 124 -0.13 -23.45 1.40
CA GLN A 124 0.36 -23.77 0.05
C GLN A 124 -0.76 -24.03 -0.99
N GLU A 125 -2.04 -24.13 -0.60
CA GLU A 125 -3.14 -24.38 -1.54
C GLU A 125 -4.06 -23.19 -1.85
N ARG A 126 -3.83 -22.00 -1.29
CA ARG A 126 -4.47 -20.78 -1.83
C ARG A 126 -3.76 -20.35 -3.10
N LYS A 127 -4.08 -21.08 -4.18
CA LYS A 127 -3.77 -20.77 -5.57
C LYS A 127 -4.09 -19.30 -5.82
N TYR A 128 -3.05 -18.46 -5.87
CA TYR A 128 -3.17 -17.03 -6.12
C TYR A 128 -4.12 -16.80 -7.31
N PRO A 129 -5.27 -16.15 -7.13
CA PRO A 129 -6.21 -15.91 -8.22
C PRO A 129 -5.75 -14.71 -9.05
N GLY A 130 -4.44 -14.60 -9.34
CA GLY A 130 -3.83 -13.42 -9.94
C GLY A 130 -4.51 -12.98 -11.23
N LYS A 131 -4.96 -13.93 -12.06
CA LYS A 131 -5.70 -13.61 -13.30
C LYS A 131 -7.10 -13.06 -13.04
N GLU A 132 -7.81 -13.60 -12.04
CA GLU A 132 -9.19 -13.18 -11.72
C GLU A 132 -9.19 -11.86 -10.94
N PHE A 133 -8.23 -11.69 -10.04
CA PHE A 133 -7.95 -10.41 -9.37
C PHE A 133 -7.59 -9.32 -10.38
N LEU A 134 -6.69 -9.61 -11.34
CA LEU A 134 -6.32 -8.62 -12.38
C LEU A 134 -7.50 -8.29 -13.30
N LYS A 135 -8.38 -9.24 -13.62
CA LYS A 135 -9.64 -8.96 -14.35
C LYS A 135 -10.56 -8.05 -13.54
N GLN A 136 -10.72 -8.33 -12.25
CA GLN A 136 -11.58 -7.54 -11.37
C GLN A 136 -11.04 -6.12 -11.19
N VAL A 137 -9.73 -5.96 -10.98
CA VAL A 137 -9.06 -4.65 -10.95
C VAL A 137 -9.24 -3.92 -12.28
N LYS A 138 -9.07 -4.60 -13.42
CA LYS A 138 -9.29 -4.01 -14.74
C LYS A 138 -10.76 -3.66 -15.02
N SER A 139 -11.74 -4.31 -14.40
CA SER A 139 -13.15 -3.94 -14.56
C SER A 139 -13.56 -2.66 -13.81
N PHE A 140 -12.66 -2.12 -12.98
CA PHE A 140 -12.87 -0.84 -12.28
C PHE A 140 -12.22 0.36 -12.98
N PHE A 141 -11.50 0.14 -14.09
CA PHE A 141 -10.89 1.16 -14.94
C PHE A 141 -11.37 0.99 -16.39
#